data_AF-A0A1Q7JMY1-F1
#
_entry.id   AF-A0A1Q7JMY1-F1
#
_cell.length_a   1.000
_cell.length_b   1.000
_cell.length_c   1.000
_cell.angle_alpha   90.00
_cell.angle_beta   90.00
_cell.angle_gamma   90.00
#
_symmetry.space_group_name_H-M   'P 1'
#
loop_
_entity.id
_entity.type
_entity.pdbx_description
1 polymer ?
#
loop_
_entity_poly.entity_id
_entity_poly.type
_entity_poly.pdbx_seq_one_letter_code
_entity_poly.pdbx_strand_id
1 'polypeptide(L)'
;MEHFRGTGKPDYLERHLVKRGECAVIRSRIGRATGDVIMIQDADLEDAPADLPALMKPIVDGKANAVFGSRPKAVRTATWPHHTNKESRLKGDDLKEVAFAYDVGGTRGFRPAGEPAVTAWRWGGRFTVRATAMVWALAVGLRVLLAFVNGSANDDHISVIQVIAYEYRIPADGELWEAFQPKLYHLSVALTLRALPVLPTWAQVRVAQAISCTAGVATLILVLAFLRTLEVSDRTRLATFALVALNPKMIATSVQATNDAFVILCVSATIFFGYRFYGDGSVRSFLWMTVGAVFAGIAKGNGLVVSIAIVCVLAALVLRPPRDGVLGRRRTLGFAIMFLVTFSATVPVLGEYWSKYEQQGTPFAVNQAPAPPPQLATKSYVRRPGVTSVLDGFFTLKLIDMLREPIVTIGVEGYPPYRTSVWSLLYGETHSVHFDAWPPGWESRTTPVQWLARMILLLGLIPTGVLVMGFFRQLWAAARWVTTRVSGALPIQRLYLAVTATGYVAFVLLYSYRMRDFSATKIIFVYPAMLAFAACTAFELDRVASAVQPSVRRLVFANCAALCCAYVIDVLLLIEQLIVQHLQRS
;
A
#
# COMPACT_ATOMS: atom_id res chain seq x y z
N MET A 1 35.72 27.54 -37.19
CA MET A 1 35.72 28.30 -35.91
C MET A 1 35.21 29.73 -36.11
N GLU A 2 34.06 29.94 -36.77
CA GLU A 2 33.51 31.30 -36.98
C GLU A 2 32.06 31.47 -36.47
N HIS A 3 31.49 30.47 -35.77
CA HIS A 3 30.07 30.49 -35.41
C HIS A 3 29.74 31.00 -33.99
N PHE A 4 30.72 31.53 -33.25
CA PHE A 4 30.51 32.06 -31.89
C PHE A 4 30.91 33.53 -31.78
N ARG A 5 30.20 34.41 -32.52
CA ARG A 5 30.13 35.85 -32.21
C ARG A 5 28.71 36.19 -31.76
N GLY A 6 28.35 35.73 -30.56
CA GLY A 6 27.17 36.17 -29.84
C GLY A 6 27.56 37.26 -28.83
N THR A 7 26.79 38.34 -28.78
CA THR A 7 26.86 39.35 -27.71
C THR A 7 26.83 38.60 -26.37
N GLY A 8 27.79 38.79 -25.47
CA GLY A 8 27.93 38.02 -24.20
C GLY A 8 26.79 38.19 -23.17
N LYS A 9 25.55 38.31 -23.63
CA LYS A 9 24.32 38.33 -22.85
C LYS A 9 23.67 36.94 -22.97
N PRO A 10 23.26 36.32 -21.86
CA PRO A 10 22.55 35.05 -21.91
C PRO A 10 21.19 35.24 -22.60
N ASP A 11 20.85 34.34 -23.53
CA ASP A 11 19.52 34.30 -24.17
C ASP A 11 18.39 34.09 -23.14
N TYR A 12 18.73 33.48 -22.01
CA TYR A 12 17.81 33.23 -20.91
C TYR A 12 18.54 33.24 -19.57
N LEU A 13 18.10 34.14 -18.67
CA LEU A 13 18.58 34.22 -17.29
C LEU A 13 17.39 34.06 -16.34
N GLU A 14 17.43 33.05 -15.47
CA GLU A 14 16.41 32.89 -14.43
C GLU A 14 17.11 32.72 -13.09
N ARG A 15 16.76 33.61 -12.15
CA ARG A 15 17.29 33.63 -10.80
C ARG A 15 16.38 32.81 -9.91
N HIS A 16 16.93 31.86 -9.17
CA HIS A 16 16.17 31.16 -8.13
C HIS A 16 16.17 32.00 -6.86
N LEU A 17 15.01 32.54 -6.48
CA LEU A 17 14.82 33.35 -5.27
C LEU A 17 14.99 32.54 -3.97
N VAL A 18 15.01 31.21 -4.06
CA VAL A 18 15.21 30.28 -2.94
C VAL A 18 16.37 29.35 -3.29
N LYS A 19 17.30 29.13 -2.35
CA LYS A 19 18.45 28.22 -2.54
C LYS A 19 17.96 26.80 -2.89
N ARG A 20 18.34 26.31 -4.07
CA ARG A 20 18.09 24.94 -4.54
C ARG A 20 19.42 24.19 -4.65
N GLY A 21 19.41 22.87 -4.47
CA GLY A 21 20.59 22.06 -4.74
C GLY A 21 20.96 22.06 -6.23
N GLU A 22 22.24 21.94 -6.56
CA GLU A 22 22.79 21.99 -7.93
C GLU A 22 22.03 21.06 -8.90
N CYS A 23 21.81 19.80 -8.51
CA CYS A 23 21.07 18.84 -9.33
C CYS A 23 19.64 19.28 -9.66
N ALA A 24 18.97 20.00 -8.75
CA ALA A 24 17.62 20.51 -8.98
C ALA A 24 17.62 21.70 -9.94
N VAL A 25 18.65 22.54 -9.88
CA VAL A 25 18.85 23.64 -10.83
C VAL A 25 19.13 23.06 -12.21
N ILE A 26 20.12 22.17 -12.34
CA ILE A 26 20.52 21.53 -13.60
C ILE A 26 19.33 20.84 -14.29
N ARG A 27 18.56 20.01 -13.57
CA ARG A 27 17.37 19.33 -14.15
C ARG A 27 16.32 20.30 -14.68
N SER A 28 16.11 21.42 -14.00
CA SER A 28 15.16 22.45 -14.46
C SER A 28 15.66 23.18 -15.72
N ARG A 29 16.98 23.28 -15.91
CA ARG A 29 17.62 23.95 -17.04
C ARG A 29 17.68 23.07 -18.28
N ILE A 30 17.99 21.79 -18.13
CA ILE A 30 18.08 20.83 -19.23
C ILE A 30 16.79 20.82 -20.08
N GLY A 31 15.62 20.85 -19.43
CA GLY A 31 14.33 20.88 -20.13
C GLY A 31 14.04 22.17 -20.92
N ARG A 32 14.82 23.23 -20.72
CA ARG A 32 14.71 24.52 -21.41
C ARG A 32 15.90 24.81 -22.33
N ALA A 33 16.91 23.95 -22.35
CA ALA A 33 18.07 24.11 -23.22
C ALA A 33 17.65 23.93 -24.68
N THR A 34 18.04 24.88 -25.52
CA THR A 34 17.75 24.89 -26.97
C THR A 34 18.94 24.48 -27.83
N GLY A 35 20.14 24.46 -27.26
CA GLY A 35 21.37 24.08 -27.96
C GLY A 35 21.55 22.56 -28.11
N ASP A 36 22.43 22.18 -29.04
CA ASP A 36 22.74 20.77 -29.35
C ASP A 36 23.66 20.12 -28.32
N VAL A 37 24.39 20.93 -27.54
CA VAL A 37 25.29 20.48 -26.47
C VAL A 37 24.92 21.20 -25.19
N ILE A 38 24.82 20.45 -24.08
CA ILE A 38 24.59 21.00 -22.74
C ILE A 38 25.91 20.97 -21.98
N MET A 39 26.38 22.15 -21.57
CA MET A 39 27.53 22.34 -20.70
C MET A 39 27.06 22.77 -19.31
N ILE A 40 27.63 22.16 -18.26
CA ILE A 40 27.38 22.54 -16.88
C ILE A 40 28.70 23.11 -16.34
N GLN A 41 28.67 24.34 -15.85
CA GLN A 41 29.81 25.01 -15.22
C GLN A 41 29.39 25.53 -13.85
N ASP A 42 30.29 25.46 -12.89
CA ASP A 42 30.13 26.17 -11.62
C ASP A 42 30.44 27.66 -11.82
N ALA A 43 29.85 28.52 -10.98
CA ALA A 43 29.96 29.98 -11.06
C ALA A 43 31.20 30.52 -10.33
N ASP A 44 32.07 29.65 -9.84
CA ASP A 44 33.32 29.97 -9.16
C ASP A 44 34.50 30.25 -10.13
N LEU A 45 34.24 30.24 -11.44
CA LEU A 45 35.21 30.47 -12.52
C LEU A 45 36.36 29.45 -12.53
N GLU A 46 36.15 28.27 -11.96
CA GLU A 46 37.18 27.25 -11.90
C GLU A 46 37.58 26.73 -13.30
N ASP A 47 36.69 26.79 -14.29
CA ASP A 47 36.99 26.40 -15.68
C ASP A 47 37.15 27.62 -16.59
N ALA A 48 38.26 27.68 -17.33
CA ALA A 48 38.47 28.74 -18.29
C ALA A 48 37.57 28.54 -19.53
N PRO A 49 36.81 29.55 -19.99
CA PRO A 49 36.01 29.44 -21.22
C PRO A 49 36.80 29.02 -22.46
N ALA A 50 38.12 29.28 -22.46
CA ALA A 50 39.04 28.86 -23.52
C ALA A 50 39.21 27.34 -23.64
N ASP A 51 38.86 26.57 -22.60
CA ASP A 51 38.99 25.11 -22.58
C ASP A 51 37.75 24.39 -23.15
N LEU A 52 36.63 25.12 -23.31
CA LEU A 52 35.38 24.59 -23.85
C LEU A 52 35.53 23.94 -25.25
N PRO A 53 36.26 24.52 -26.22
CA PRO A 53 36.42 23.90 -27.53
C PRO A 53 37.10 22.52 -27.47
N ALA A 54 38.05 22.33 -26.55
CA ALA A 54 38.74 21.04 -26.39
C ALA A 54 37.82 19.97 -25.78
N LEU A 55 36.96 20.35 -24.82
CA LEU A 55 35.97 19.46 -24.22
C LEU A 55 34.84 19.08 -25.17
N MET A 56 34.45 20.00 -26.07
CA MET A 56 33.40 19.74 -27.06
C MET A 56 33.90 18.92 -28.27
N LYS A 57 35.20 18.95 -28.57
CA LYS A 57 35.75 18.32 -29.78
C LYS A 57 35.40 16.82 -29.92
N PRO A 58 35.48 15.97 -28.89
CA PRO A 58 35.08 14.56 -29.01
C PRO A 58 33.58 14.38 -29.31
N ILE A 59 32.73 15.30 -28.87
CA ILE A 59 31.29 15.29 -29.15
C ILE A 59 31.05 15.71 -30.61
N VAL A 60 31.64 16.82 -31.03
CA VAL A 60 31.53 17.34 -32.41
C VAL A 60 32.10 16.37 -33.44
N ASP A 61 33.21 15.68 -33.11
CA ASP A 61 33.82 14.67 -33.98
C ASP A 61 33.03 13.33 -33.99
N GLY A 62 31.92 13.21 -33.25
CA GLY A 62 31.12 11.98 -33.13
C GLY A 62 31.82 10.83 -32.40
N LYS A 63 32.87 11.13 -31.63
CA LYS A 63 33.72 10.15 -30.92
C LYS A 63 33.24 9.85 -29.51
N ALA A 64 32.36 10.68 -28.93
CA ALA A 64 31.81 10.49 -27.59
C ALA A 64 30.46 11.20 -27.41
N ASN A 65 29.54 10.56 -26.70
CA ASN A 65 28.23 11.14 -26.36
C ASN A 65 28.28 11.98 -25.08
N ALA A 66 29.36 11.87 -24.30
CA ALA A 66 29.61 12.62 -23.07
C ALA A 66 31.12 12.72 -22.82
N VAL A 67 31.57 13.84 -22.26
CA VAL A 67 32.98 14.11 -21.95
C VAL A 67 33.09 14.58 -20.50
N PHE A 68 33.94 13.93 -19.71
CA PHE A 68 34.17 14.25 -18.30
C PHE A 68 35.61 14.78 -18.12
N GLY A 69 35.76 15.91 -17.41
CA GLY A 69 37.05 16.36 -16.86
C GLY A 69 37.29 15.76 -15.47
N SER A 70 38.56 15.62 -15.04
CA SER A 70 38.98 15.09 -13.73
C SER A 70 40.35 15.64 -13.27
N ARG A 71 40.41 16.65 -12.40
CA ARG A 71 41.71 17.20 -11.98
C ARG A 71 42.50 16.21 -11.09
N PRO A 72 43.76 15.86 -11.41
CA PRO A 72 44.62 15.17 -10.45
C PRO A 72 44.95 16.12 -9.29
N LYS A 73 44.76 15.66 -8.04
CA LYS A 73 45.26 16.38 -6.86
C LYS A 73 46.79 16.28 -6.86
N ALA A 74 47.44 17.43 -7.01
CA ALA A 74 48.88 17.64 -7.16
C ALA A 74 49.42 17.41 -8.58
N VAL A 75 49.45 18.46 -9.39
CA VAL A 75 50.64 19.10 -10.00
C VAL A 75 50.12 20.29 -10.84
N ARG A 76 50.76 21.47 -10.72
CA ARG A 76 50.56 22.61 -11.64
C ARG A 76 51.24 22.30 -12.98
N THR A 77 50.70 21.37 -13.77
CA THR A 77 50.97 21.25 -15.20
C THR A 77 49.78 20.56 -15.86
N ALA A 78 49.25 21.17 -16.92
CA ALA A 78 48.11 20.69 -17.67
C ALA A 78 48.48 19.44 -18.47
N THR A 79 47.86 18.30 -18.18
CA THR A 79 47.75 17.19 -19.11
C THR A 79 46.34 16.58 -19.08
N TRP A 80 45.73 16.47 -20.26
CA TRP A 80 44.45 15.85 -20.61
C TRP A 80 44.62 15.16 -21.99
N PRO A 81 43.93 14.05 -22.34
CA PRO A 81 42.82 13.37 -21.63
C PRO A 81 42.91 11.82 -21.50
N HIS A 82 42.06 11.27 -20.61
CA HIS A 82 41.69 9.84 -20.58
C HIS A 82 40.38 9.61 -21.33
N HIS A 83 40.37 8.67 -22.28
CA HIS A 83 39.17 8.22 -22.99
C HIS A 83 38.68 6.89 -22.40
N THR A 84 37.40 6.78 -22.07
CA THR A 84 36.78 5.47 -21.81
C THR A 84 35.78 5.14 -22.90
N ASN A 85 36.14 4.18 -23.76
CA ASN A 85 35.20 3.50 -24.65
C ASN A 85 34.40 2.47 -23.83
N LYS A 86 33.19 2.83 -23.40
CA LYS A 86 32.17 1.82 -23.12
C LYS A 86 31.13 1.90 -24.22
N GLU A 87 31.22 0.96 -25.17
CA GLU A 87 30.13 0.63 -26.07
C GLU A 87 28.89 0.27 -25.24
N SER A 88 28.01 1.25 -25.02
CA SER A 88 26.64 0.96 -24.61
C SER A 88 25.77 0.98 -25.85
N ARG A 89 25.42 -0.22 -26.31
CA ARG A 89 24.39 -0.44 -27.34
C ARG A 89 23.06 0.14 -26.85
N LEU A 90 22.80 1.39 -27.19
CA LEU A 90 21.46 1.97 -27.22
C LEU A 90 21.17 2.30 -28.68
N LYS A 91 20.60 1.34 -29.42
CA LYS A 91 19.97 1.60 -30.72
C LYS A 91 18.53 2.05 -30.47
N GLY A 92 18.17 3.24 -30.93
CA GLY A 92 16.82 3.78 -30.89
C GLY A 92 16.78 5.30 -31.06
N ASP A 93 16.39 5.73 -32.26
CA ASP A 93 16.45 7.08 -32.85
C ASP A 93 15.58 8.18 -32.18
N ASP A 94 15.67 8.40 -30.87
CA ASP A 94 14.91 9.51 -30.22
C ASP A 94 15.60 10.17 -29.01
N LEU A 95 16.92 10.06 -28.91
CA LEU A 95 17.69 10.76 -27.86
C LEU A 95 18.49 11.90 -28.50
N LYS A 96 18.08 13.15 -28.23
CA LYS A 96 19.00 14.29 -28.30
C LYS A 96 20.23 13.93 -27.47
N GLU A 97 21.42 14.05 -28.05
CA GLU A 97 22.68 13.59 -27.45
C GLU A 97 22.92 14.29 -26.09
N VAL A 98 22.83 13.53 -25.00
CA VAL A 98 22.99 14.05 -23.64
C VAL A 98 24.43 13.89 -23.20
N ALA A 99 25.19 14.99 -23.20
CA ALA A 99 26.51 15.05 -22.59
C ALA A 99 26.42 15.32 -21.07
N PHE A 100 27.10 14.52 -20.26
CA PHE A 100 27.34 14.77 -18.84
C PHE A 100 28.83 15.04 -18.61
N ALA A 101 29.14 16.11 -17.88
CA ALA A 101 30.44 16.32 -17.22
C ALA A 101 30.18 16.44 -15.71
N TYR A 102 30.99 15.77 -14.89
CA TYR A 102 30.93 15.79 -13.42
C TYR A 102 32.36 15.85 -12.91
N ASP A 103 32.69 16.83 -12.06
CA ASP A 103 33.92 16.83 -11.27
C ASP A 103 33.71 16.02 -9.97
N VAL A 104 34.68 15.20 -9.61
CA VAL A 104 34.69 14.44 -8.35
C VAL A 104 35.91 14.87 -7.54
N GLY A 105 35.80 16.05 -6.93
CA GLY A 105 36.86 16.68 -6.16
C GLY A 105 36.45 17.12 -4.74
N GLY A 106 36.33 16.19 -3.79
CA GLY A 106 36.61 16.45 -2.36
C GLY A 106 35.59 17.23 -1.51
N THR A 107 34.66 16.50 -0.90
CA THR A 107 34.09 16.68 0.46
C THR A 107 33.80 18.10 1.01
N ARG A 108 32.50 18.44 1.13
CA ARG A 108 31.82 18.74 2.42
C ARG A 108 30.32 19.02 2.21
N GLY A 109 29.47 18.24 2.88
CA GLY A 109 28.17 18.70 3.40
C GLY A 109 27.01 18.87 2.41
N PHE A 110 26.53 17.79 1.81
CA PHE A 110 25.22 17.80 1.13
C PHE A 110 24.09 17.81 2.18
N ARG A 111 23.35 18.92 2.27
CA ARG A 111 22.06 18.98 3.00
C ARG A 111 20.91 18.82 2.02
N PRO A 112 19.89 18.00 2.34
CA PRO A 112 18.67 17.97 1.53
C PRO A 112 17.74 19.12 1.98
N ALA A 113 17.57 20.13 1.12
CA ALA A 113 16.36 20.96 1.11
C ALA A 113 15.48 20.39 -0.03
N GLY A 114 14.27 19.88 0.20
CA GLY A 114 13.28 20.37 1.14
C GLY A 114 12.24 21.22 0.41
N GLU A 115 11.62 20.67 -0.63
CA GLU A 115 10.22 20.86 -1.02
C GLU A 115 9.96 19.97 -2.27
N PRO A 116 8.81 19.27 -2.34
CA PRO A 116 8.50 18.45 -3.49
C PRO A 116 8.27 19.38 -4.67
N ALA A 117 9.05 19.20 -5.72
CA ALA A 117 8.74 19.79 -7.00
C ALA A 117 7.30 19.38 -7.36
N VAL A 118 6.38 20.35 -7.31
CA VAL A 118 5.15 20.33 -8.10
C VAL A 118 5.58 20.49 -9.57
N THR A 119 6.33 19.52 -10.06
CA THR A 119 6.67 19.38 -11.47
C THR A 119 5.62 18.45 -12.05
N ALA A 120 4.68 19.07 -12.77
CA ALA A 120 3.80 18.46 -13.76
C ALA A 120 3.46 16.99 -13.50
N TRP A 121 2.29 16.80 -12.91
CA TRP A 121 1.52 15.57 -12.87
C TRP A 121 1.41 14.92 -14.26
N ARG A 122 2.45 14.20 -14.67
CA ARG A 122 2.44 13.37 -15.87
C ARG A 122 2.59 11.94 -15.39
N TRP A 123 1.44 11.26 -15.32
CA TRP A 123 1.41 9.84 -15.63
C TRP A 123 2.22 9.59 -16.92
N GLY A 124 2.73 8.37 -17.08
CA GLY A 124 3.29 7.92 -18.35
C GLY A 124 2.43 8.25 -19.57
N GLY A 125 2.94 7.92 -20.76
CA GLY A 125 2.29 8.22 -22.03
C GLY A 125 0.77 7.99 -22.01
N ARG A 126 -0.01 8.83 -22.73
CA ARG A 126 -1.48 8.99 -22.66
C ARG A 126 -2.30 7.71 -22.42
N PHE A 127 -1.82 6.56 -22.90
CA PHE A 127 -2.38 5.23 -22.63
C PHE A 127 -2.47 4.88 -21.14
N THR A 128 -1.40 5.02 -20.34
CA THR A 128 -1.40 4.59 -18.93
C THR A 128 -2.32 5.43 -18.06
N VAL A 129 -2.46 6.73 -18.37
CA VAL A 129 -3.46 7.62 -17.77
C VAL A 129 -4.86 7.07 -18.00
N ARG A 130 -5.21 6.81 -19.26
CA ARG A 130 -6.54 6.34 -19.67
C ARG A 130 -6.86 4.99 -19.06
N ALA A 131 -5.92 4.04 -19.13
CA ALA A 131 -6.09 2.71 -18.54
C ALA A 131 -6.34 2.79 -17.04
N THR A 132 -5.63 3.65 -16.31
CA THR A 132 -5.86 3.83 -14.87
C THR A 132 -7.21 4.44 -14.57
N ALA A 133 -7.61 5.46 -15.33
CA ALA A 133 -8.93 6.07 -15.18
C ALA A 133 -10.05 5.03 -15.43
N MET A 134 -9.88 4.16 -16.44
CA MET A 134 -10.82 3.07 -16.72
C MET A 134 -10.86 2.06 -15.57
N VAL A 135 -9.70 1.62 -15.06
CA VAL A 135 -9.64 0.70 -13.90
C VAL A 135 -10.30 1.32 -12.68
N TRP A 136 -10.07 2.61 -12.41
CA TRP A 136 -10.70 3.32 -11.30
C TRP A 136 -12.21 3.41 -11.48
N ALA A 137 -12.69 3.81 -12.66
CA ALA A 137 -14.12 3.91 -12.96
C ALA A 137 -14.81 2.54 -12.84
N LEU A 138 -14.20 1.48 -13.36
CA LEU A 138 -14.70 0.11 -13.24
C LEU A 138 -14.75 -0.34 -11.78
N ALA A 139 -13.67 -0.12 -11.02
CA ALA A 139 -13.59 -0.48 -9.60
C ALA A 139 -14.64 0.26 -8.74
N VAL A 140 -14.94 1.52 -9.05
CA VAL A 140 -16.00 2.30 -8.40
C VAL A 140 -17.37 1.78 -8.83
N GLY A 141 -17.58 1.58 -10.14
CA GLY A 141 -18.84 1.08 -10.69
C GLY A 141 -19.26 -0.26 -10.10
N LEU A 142 -18.32 -1.21 -9.98
CA LEU A 142 -18.56 -2.51 -9.35
C LEU A 142 -18.98 -2.38 -7.89
N ARG A 143 -18.35 -1.47 -7.12
CA ARG A 143 -18.71 -1.22 -5.71
C ARG A 143 -20.09 -0.60 -5.56
N VAL A 144 -20.40 0.40 -6.38
CA VAL A 144 -21.71 1.07 -6.34
C VAL A 144 -22.82 0.11 -6.76
N LEU A 145 -22.62 -0.64 -7.84
CA LEU A 145 -23.59 -1.62 -8.32
C LEU A 145 -23.80 -2.74 -7.30
N LEU A 146 -22.73 -3.31 -6.74
CA LEU A 146 -22.84 -4.35 -5.74
C LEU A 146 -23.49 -3.83 -4.44
N ALA A 147 -23.16 -2.62 -3.97
CA ALA A 147 -23.83 -2.00 -2.83
C ALA A 147 -25.33 -1.77 -3.08
N PHE A 148 -25.71 -1.53 -4.34
CA PHE A 148 -27.11 -1.37 -4.72
C PHE A 148 -27.87 -2.70 -4.78
N VAL A 149 -27.24 -3.83 -5.11
CA VAL A 149 -27.97 -5.11 -5.19
C VAL A 149 -27.83 -5.96 -3.93
N ASN A 150 -26.82 -5.71 -3.10
CA ASN A 150 -26.58 -6.47 -1.88
C ASN A 150 -27.63 -6.17 -0.80
N GLY A 151 -28.56 -7.09 -0.58
CA GLY A 151 -29.60 -6.97 0.46
C GLY A 151 -29.19 -7.44 1.86
N SER A 152 -27.96 -7.92 2.06
CA SER A 152 -27.52 -8.55 3.31
C SER A 152 -26.20 -7.98 3.85
N ALA A 153 -25.94 -8.24 5.12
CA ALA A 153 -24.70 -7.89 5.81
C ALA A 153 -24.00 -9.14 6.33
N ASN A 154 -22.67 -9.09 6.36
CA ASN A 154 -21.80 -10.17 6.86
C ASN A 154 -21.96 -10.40 8.37
N ASP A 155 -21.88 -9.32 9.15
CA ASP A 155 -21.99 -9.31 10.61
C ASP A 155 -23.15 -8.38 11.03
N ASP A 156 -23.74 -8.64 12.20
CA ASP A 156 -24.92 -7.89 12.67
C ASP A 156 -24.53 -6.57 13.36
N HIS A 157 -24.12 -5.60 12.54
CA HIS A 157 -23.90 -4.22 13.00
C HIS A 157 -25.20 -3.41 13.07
N ILE A 158 -26.26 -3.83 12.37
CA ILE A 158 -27.50 -3.05 12.23
C ILE A 158 -28.25 -2.99 13.55
N SER A 159 -28.33 -4.09 14.30
CA SER A 159 -28.95 -4.09 15.62
C SER A 159 -28.30 -3.07 16.56
N VAL A 160 -26.97 -2.97 16.55
CA VAL A 160 -26.22 -1.98 17.36
C VAL A 160 -26.52 -0.55 16.90
N ILE A 161 -26.56 -0.33 15.57
CA ILE A 161 -26.89 0.97 14.98
C ILE A 161 -28.30 1.41 15.37
N GLN A 162 -29.27 0.49 15.39
CA GLN A 162 -30.67 0.79 15.73
C GLN A 162 -30.83 1.25 17.17
N VAL A 163 -30.20 0.56 18.12
CA VAL A 163 -30.18 0.98 19.54
C VAL A 163 -29.61 2.38 19.67
N ILE A 164 -28.46 2.66 19.01
CA ILE A 164 -27.87 4.00 19.06
C ILE A 164 -28.78 5.03 18.39
N ALA A 165 -29.32 4.74 17.20
CA ALA A 165 -30.11 5.69 16.42
C ALA A 165 -31.43 6.06 17.10
N TYR A 166 -32.16 5.08 17.63
CA TYR A 166 -33.56 5.21 18.03
C TYR A 166 -33.80 5.10 19.55
N GLU A 167 -32.91 4.44 20.29
CA GLU A 167 -32.99 4.38 21.77
C GLU A 167 -32.03 5.36 22.46
N TYR A 168 -31.20 6.06 21.68
CA TYR A 168 -30.29 7.11 22.17
C TYR A 168 -29.30 6.65 23.25
N ARG A 169 -28.92 5.36 23.24
CA ARG A 169 -27.94 4.77 24.16
C ARG A 169 -26.92 3.91 23.44
N ILE A 170 -25.80 3.63 24.10
CA ILE A 170 -24.80 2.67 23.63
C ILE A 170 -25.12 1.30 24.25
N PRO A 171 -25.32 0.22 23.45
CA PRO A 171 -25.59 -1.11 24.00
C PRO A 171 -24.36 -1.67 24.72
N ALA A 172 -24.58 -2.49 25.74
CA ALA A 172 -23.50 -3.15 26.47
C ALA A 172 -22.82 -4.23 25.60
N ASP A 173 -21.53 -4.52 25.85
CA ASP A 173 -20.71 -5.42 25.02
C ASP A 173 -21.34 -6.80 24.74
N GLY A 174 -22.06 -7.37 25.72
CA GLY A 174 -22.71 -8.67 25.61
C GLY A 174 -24.19 -8.63 25.20
N GLU A 175 -24.76 -7.43 25.03
CA GLU A 175 -26.18 -7.25 24.69
C GLU A 175 -26.47 -7.65 23.25
N LEU A 176 -25.58 -7.28 22.33
CA LEU A 176 -25.69 -7.56 20.89
C LEU A 176 -24.36 -8.09 20.35
N TRP A 177 -24.43 -8.87 19.27
CA TRP A 177 -23.28 -9.61 18.74
C TRP A 177 -22.05 -8.73 18.41
N GLU A 178 -22.26 -7.55 17.82
CA GLU A 178 -21.20 -6.59 17.49
C GLU A 178 -21.08 -5.41 18.49
N ALA A 179 -21.78 -5.47 19.63
CA ALA A 179 -21.75 -4.39 20.63
C ALA A 179 -20.38 -4.25 21.31
N PHE A 180 -19.49 -5.23 21.25
CA PHE A 180 -18.14 -5.10 21.79
C PHE A 180 -17.20 -4.22 20.93
N GLN A 181 -17.57 -3.91 19.68
CA GLN A 181 -16.71 -3.16 18.76
C GLN A 181 -16.65 -1.67 19.13
N PRO A 182 -15.57 -0.96 18.76
CA PRO A 182 -15.54 0.50 18.80
C PRO A 182 -16.68 1.14 18.00
N LYS A 183 -17.13 2.33 18.43
CA LYS A 183 -18.41 2.91 17.98
C LYS A 183 -18.31 3.85 16.78
N LEU A 184 -17.13 4.16 16.24
CA LEU A 184 -16.98 5.15 15.15
C LEU A 184 -17.90 4.84 13.95
N TYR A 185 -17.90 3.60 13.47
CA TYR A 185 -18.76 3.19 12.36
C TYR A 185 -20.24 3.25 12.74
N HIS A 186 -20.62 2.66 13.88
CA HIS A 186 -22.00 2.61 14.37
C HIS A 186 -22.60 4.01 14.54
N LEU A 187 -21.86 4.93 15.16
CA LEU A 187 -22.26 6.33 15.34
C LEU A 187 -22.40 7.06 14.00
N SER A 188 -21.49 6.83 13.05
CA SER A 188 -21.55 7.47 11.73
C SER A 188 -22.84 7.10 10.99
N VAL A 189 -23.23 5.82 11.03
CA VAL A 189 -24.48 5.36 10.42
C VAL A 189 -25.69 5.83 11.21
N ALA A 190 -25.67 5.70 12.54
CA ALA A 190 -26.79 6.10 13.40
C ALA A 190 -27.13 7.60 13.27
N LEU A 191 -26.12 8.48 13.22
CA LEU A 191 -26.31 9.92 12.99
C LEU A 191 -26.93 10.19 11.62
N THR A 192 -26.56 9.42 10.59
CA THR A 192 -27.15 9.53 9.27
C THR A 192 -28.62 9.09 9.28
N LEU A 193 -28.93 7.97 9.94
CA LEU A 193 -30.31 7.47 10.05
C LEU A 193 -31.22 8.43 10.83
N ARG A 194 -30.70 9.08 11.88
CA ARG A 194 -31.45 10.10 12.64
C ARG A 194 -31.86 11.31 11.80
N ALA A 195 -31.12 11.62 10.74
CA ALA A 195 -31.45 12.71 9.82
C ALA A 195 -32.49 12.31 8.76
N LEU A 196 -32.90 11.04 8.71
CA LEU A 196 -33.86 10.50 7.75
C LEU A 196 -35.17 10.12 8.46
N PRO A 197 -36.30 9.99 7.74
CA PRO A 197 -37.48 9.32 8.26
C PRO A 197 -37.15 7.89 8.70
N VAL A 198 -37.92 7.34 9.65
CA VAL A 198 -37.70 5.95 10.09
C VAL A 198 -37.86 5.00 8.90
N LEU A 199 -36.74 4.41 8.49
CA LEU A 199 -36.67 3.51 7.35
C LEU A 199 -36.92 2.05 7.77
N PRO A 200 -37.45 1.19 6.90
CA PRO A 200 -37.46 -0.26 7.14
C PRO A 200 -36.03 -0.81 7.21
N THR A 201 -35.83 -1.92 7.92
CA THR A 201 -34.49 -2.51 8.19
C THR A 201 -33.64 -2.71 6.94
N TRP A 202 -34.24 -3.18 5.83
CA TRP A 202 -33.51 -3.39 4.57
C TRP A 202 -32.94 -2.08 4.00
N ALA A 203 -33.64 -0.96 4.18
CA ALA A 203 -33.19 0.35 3.72
C ALA A 203 -32.13 0.93 4.67
N GLN A 204 -32.21 0.63 5.97
CA GLN A 204 -31.15 0.98 6.93
C GLN A 204 -29.84 0.25 6.60
N VAL A 205 -29.91 -1.05 6.21
CA VAL A 205 -28.76 -1.81 5.71
C VAL A 205 -28.12 -1.11 4.51
N ARG A 206 -28.93 -0.65 3.55
CA ARG A 206 -28.45 0.07 2.36
C ARG A 206 -27.73 1.37 2.70
N VAL A 207 -28.25 2.15 3.66
CA VAL A 207 -27.57 3.37 4.15
C VAL A 207 -26.22 3.03 4.75
N ALA A 208 -26.16 2.00 5.59
CA ALA A 208 -24.92 1.53 6.20
C ALA A 208 -23.88 1.07 5.16
N GLN A 209 -24.31 0.28 4.16
CA GLN A 209 -23.47 -0.15 3.05
C GLN A 209 -23.00 1.01 2.16
N ALA A 210 -23.84 2.04 1.92
CA ALA A 210 -23.45 3.22 1.14
C ALA A 210 -22.34 4.03 1.84
N ILE A 211 -22.39 4.11 3.17
CA ILE A 211 -21.35 4.72 4.00
C ILE A 211 -20.03 3.91 3.89
N SER A 212 -20.09 2.58 4.01
CA SER A 212 -18.92 1.71 3.76
C SER A 212 -18.37 1.85 2.34
N CYS A 213 -19.25 1.97 1.33
CA CYS A 213 -18.88 2.10 -0.07
C CYS A 213 -18.11 3.40 -0.30
N THR A 214 -18.58 4.48 0.31
CA THR A 214 -17.90 5.78 0.31
C THR A 214 -16.49 5.68 0.91
N ALA A 215 -16.34 4.99 2.04
CA ALA A 215 -15.02 4.73 2.64
C ALA A 215 -14.10 3.88 1.74
N GLY A 216 -14.68 2.89 1.04
CA GLY A 216 -13.97 2.08 0.04
C GLY A 216 -13.48 2.90 -1.16
N VAL A 217 -14.30 3.80 -1.70
CA VAL A 217 -13.93 4.70 -2.79
C VAL A 217 -12.84 5.68 -2.34
N ALA A 218 -12.96 6.26 -1.14
CA ALA A 218 -11.93 7.11 -0.54
C ALA A 218 -10.59 6.35 -0.38
N THR A 219 -10.65 5.07 -0.02
CA THR A 219 -9.46 4.21 0.05
C THR A 219 -8.78 4.08 -1.32
N LEU A 220 -9.53 3.93 -2.42
CA LEU A 220 -8.95 3.87 -3.77
C LEU A 220 -8.23 5.17 -4.16
N ILE A 221 -8.75 6.33 -3.73
CA ILE A 221 -8.08 7.62 -3.94
C ILE A 221 -6.73 7.64 -3.23
N LEU A 222 -6.68 7.14 -1.98
CA LEU A 222 -5.42 7.03 -1.23
C LEU A 222 -4.45 6.04 -1.86
N VAL A 223 -4.92 4.89 -2.35
CA VAL A 223 -4.09 3.91 -3.08
C VAL A 223 -3.45 4.57 -4.31
N LEU A 224 -4.23 5.28 -5.12
CA LEU A 224 -3.70 6.00 -6.28
C LEU A 224 -2.70 7.09 -5.88
N ALA A 225 -3.02 7.89 -4.87
CA ALA A 225 -2.14 8.94 -4.37
C ALA A 225 -0.82 8.35 -3.85
N PHE A 226 -0.89 7.25 -3.10
CA PHE A 226 0.26 6.56 -2.55
C PHE A 226 1.14 5.93 -3.63
N LEU A 227 0.56 5.17 -4.57
CA LEU A 227 1.33 4.53 -5.65
C LEU A 227 2.05 5.53 -6.56
N ARG A 228 1.56 6.78 -6.65
CA ARG A 228 2.26 7.88 -7.34
C ARG A 228 3.51 8.37 -6.60
N THR A 229 3.60 8.16 -5.29
CA THR A 229 4.80 8.48 -4.51
C THR A 229 5.89 7.42 -4.61
N LEU A 230 5.57 6.25 -5.19
CA LEU A 230 6.52 5.17 -5.37
C LEU A 230 7.33 5.34 -6.66
N GLU A 231 8.64 5.19 -6.53
CA GLU A 231 9.61 5.17 -7.63
C GLU A 231 9.59 3.80 -8.34
N VAL A 232 8.57 3.59 -9.18
CA VAL A 232 8.40 2.39 -10.02
C VAL A 232 7.93 2.79 -11.42
N SER A 233 8.07 1.90 -12.40
CA SER A 233 7.58 2.16 -13.75
C SER A 233 6.04 2.30 -13.81
N ASP A 234 5.54 3.03 -14.82
CA ASP A 234 4.10 3.24 -14.99
C ASP A 234 3.32 1.94 -15.20
N ARG A 235 3.92 0.96 -15.88
CA ARG A 235 3.32 -0.36 -16.09
C ARG A 235 3.14 -1.10 -14.78
N THR A 236 4.17 -1.11 -13.94
CA THR A 236 4.11 -1.70 -12.59
C THR A 236 3.09 -0.98 -11.72
N ARG A 237 3.05 0.35 -11.78
CA ARG A 237 2.09 1.17 -11.04
C ARG A 237 0.65 0.84 -11.43
N LEU A 238 0.35 0.79 -12.73
CA LEU A 238 -0.97 0.42 -13.25
C LEU A 238 -1.35 -1.00 -12.85
N ALA A 239 -0.45 -1.97 -13.01
CA ALA A 239 -0.73 -3.37 -12.66
C ALA A 239 -0.99 -3.52 -11.15
N THR A 240 -0.18 -2.89 -10.31
CA THR A 240 -0.38 -2.90 -8.85
C THR A 240 -1.70 -2.25 -8.47
N PHE A 241 -2.02 -1.09 -9.07
CA PHE A 241 -3.28 -0.42 -8.83
C PHE A 241 -4.47 -1.31 -9.24
N ALA A 242 -4.43 -1.95 -10.40
CA ALA A 242 -5.48 -2.84 -10.88
C ALA A 242 -5.68 -4.05 -9.95
N LEU A 243 -4.59 -4.68 -9.52
CA LEU A 243 -4.63 -5.82 -8.58
C LEU A 243 -5.30 -5.45 -7.25
N VAL A 244 -5.11 -4.23 -6.75
CA VAL A 244 -5.74 -3.75 -5.52
C VAL A 244 -7.17 -3.27 -5.74
N ALA A 245 -7.40 -2.45 -6.77
CA ALA A 245 -8.67 -1.79 -7.02
C ALA A 245 -9.78 -2.78 -7.42
N LEU A 246 -9.41 -3.79 -8.22
CA LEU A 246 -10.31 -4.82 -8.71
C LEU A 246 -10.32 -6.09 -7.84
N ASN A 247 -9.58 -6.11 -6.72
CA ASN A 247 -9.58 -7.26 -5.83
C ASN A 247 -11.02 -7.56 -5.31
N PRO A 248 -11.55 -8.79 -5.47
CA PRO A 248 -12.95 -9.09 -5.17
C PRO A 248 -13.28 -8.89 -3.70
N LYS A 249 -12.38 -9.27 -2.79
CA LYS A 249 -12.59 -9.12 -1.34
C LYS A 249 -12.52 -7.68 -0.88
N MET A 250 -11.67 -6.84 -1.48
CA MET A 250 -11.67 -5.40 -1.24
C MET A 250 -12.96 -4.73 -1.73
N ILE A 251 -13.50 -5.17 -2.87
CA ILE A 251 -14.82 -4.71 -3.34
C ILE A 251 -15.89 -5.16 -2.35
N ALA A 252 -15.94 -6.45 -2.04
CA ALA A 252 -16.90 -7.06 -1.13
C ALA A 252 -16.93 -6.36 0.24
N THR A 253 -15.77 -6.16 0.85
CA THR A 253 -15.67 -5.53 2.19
C THR A 253 -16.21 -4.10 2.17
N SER A 254 -16.02 -3.37 1.07
CA SER A 254 -16.55 -1.99 0.94
C SER A 254 -18.05 -1.90 0.71
N VAL A 255 -18.74 -3.01 0.46
CA VAL A 255 -20.21 -3.03 0.24
C VAL A 255 -20.97 -3.78 1.33
N GLN A 256 -20.29 -4.11 2.42
CA GLN A 256 -20.88 -4.68 3.63
C GLN A 256 -21.21 -3.57 4.62
N ALA A 257 -22.24 -3.77 5.45
CA ALA A 257 -22.48 -2.91 6.60
C ALA A 257 -21.45 -3.27 7.70
N THR A 258 -20.24 -2.70 7.66
CA THR A 258 -19.10 -3.12 8.49
C THR A 258 -18.19 -1.97 8.89
N ASN A 259 -17.57 -2.10 10.07
CA ASN A 259 -16.46 -1.25 10.50
C ASN A 259 -15.13 -1.54 9.78
N ASP A 260 -15.03 -2.63 9.02
CA ASP A 260 -13.81 -3.01 8.28
C ASP A 260 -13.44 -1.96 7.23
N ALA A 261 -14.41 -1.42 6.50
CA ALA A 261 -14.18 -0.37 5.51
C ALA A 261 -13.56 0.89 6.14
N PHE A 262 -13.97 1.22 7.37
CA PHE A 262 -13.45 2.37 8.12
C PHE A 262 -12.03 2.16 8.58
N VAL A 263 -11.71 1.00 9.18
CA VAL A 263 -10.34 0.73 9.62
C VAL A 263 -9.38 0.64 8.43
N ILE A 264 -9.81 0.07 7.30
CA ILE A 264 -9.00 0.03 6.07
C ILE A 264 -8.71 1.46 5.56
N LEU A 265 -9.72 2.33 5.52
CA LEU A 265 -9.54 3.74 5.12
C LEU A 265 -8.57 4.47 6.06
N CYS A 266 -8.78 4.38 7.37
CA CYS A 266 -8.02 5.12 8.36
C CYS A 266 -6.57 4.65 8.46
N VAL A 267 -6.32 3.34 8.38
CA VAL A 267 -4.96 2.79 8.33
C VAL A 267 -4.29 3.12 6.99
N SER A 268 -5.02 3.11 5.87
CA SER A 268 -4.48 3.56 4.59
C SER A 268 -4.06 5.04 4.63
N ALA A 269 -4.88 5.90 5.23
CA ALA A 269 -4.52 7.30 5.43
C ALA A 269 -3.27 7.42 6.32
N THR A 270 -3.23 6.66 7.41
CA THR A 270 -2.09 6.60 8.33
C THR A 270 -0.80 6.20 7.61
N ILE A 271 -0.83 5.14 6.81
CA ILE A 271 0.32 4.67 6.03
C ILE A 271 0.75 5.70 5.00
N PHE A 272 -0.20 6.30 4.27
CA PHE A 272 0.12 7.33 3.28
C PHE A 272 0.80 8.54 3.90
N PHE A 273 0.23 9.11 4.96
CA PHE A 273 0.80 10.27 5.63
C PHE A 273 2.07 9.93 6.42
N GLY A 274 2.16 8.73 6.99
CA GLY A 274 3.37 8.22 7.63
C GLY A 274 4.51 8.08 6.63
N TYR A 275 4.25 7.51 5.46
CA TYR A 275 5.24 7.42 4.37
C TYR A 275 5.78 8.81 3.99
N ARG A 276 4.90 9.82 3.87
CA ARG A 276 5.31 11.20 3.63
C ARG A 276 6.13 11.77 4.78
N PHE A 277 5.65 11.65 6.01
CA PHE A 277 6.31 12.15 7.22
C PHE A 277 7.72 11.59 7.39
N TYR A 278 7.90 10.27 7.23
CA TYR A 278 9.23 9.68 7.33
C TYR A 278 10.16 10.06 6.17
N GLY A 279 9.61 10.58 5.07
CA GLY A 279 10.38 11.10 3.94
C GLY A 279 10.74 12.57 4.05
N ASP A 280 9.85 13.42 4.57
CA ASP A 280 10.00 14.89 4.57
C ASP A 280 10.09 15.52 5.97
N GLY A 281 9.84 14.76 7.04
CA GLY A 281 9.82 15.24 8.42
C GLY A 281 8.75 16.31 8.72
N SER A 282 7.74 16.46 7.85
CA SER A 282 6.74 17.52 7.92
C SER A 282 5.79 17.35 9.10
N VAL A 283 5.57 18.44 9.85
CA VAL A 283 4.58 18.48 10.95
C VAL A 283 3.18 18.19 10.42
N ARG A 284 2.82 18.70 9.23
CA ARG A 284 1.52 18.45 8.62
C ARG A 284 1.32 16.95 8.34
N SER A 285 2.31 16.30 7.74
CA SER A 285 2.26 14.85 7.48
C SER A 285 2.15 14.06 8.78
N PHE A 286 2.88 14.46 9.83
CA PHE A 286 2.78 13.86 11.16
C PHE A 286 1.39 13.99 11.78
N LEU A 287 0.78 15.18 11.72
CA LEU A 287 -0.56 15.41 12.27
C LEU A 287 -1.60 14.54 11.56
N TRP A 288 -1.58 14.48 10.23
CA TRP A 288 -2.50 13.62 9.49
C TRP A 288 -2.25 12.12 9.71
N MET A 289 -1.00 11.69 9.88
CA MET A 289 -0.67 10.33 10.30
C MET A 289 -1.27 10.02 11.67
N THR A 290 -1.14 10.95 12.63
CA THR A 290 -1.65 10.78 14.01
C THR A 290 -3.17 10.74 14.03
N VAL A 291 -3.84 11.64 13.32
CA VAL A 291 -5.30 11.63 13.16
C VAL A 291 -5.75 10.30 12.56
N GLY A 292 -5.14 9.85 11.47
CA GLY A 292 -5.46 8.54 10.87
C GLY A 292 -5.32 7.39 11.86
N ALA A 293 -4.25 7.37 12.67
CA ALA A 293 -4.00 6.33 13.65
C ALA A 293 -5.03 6.32 14.79
N VAL A 294 -5.45 7.50 15.27
CA VAL A 294 -6.52 7.64 16.26
C VAL A 294 -7.84 7.10 15.70
N PHE A 295 -8.22 7.55 14.50
CA PHE A 295 -9.44 7.08 13.84
C PHE A 295 -9.41 5.58 13.56
N ALA A 296 -8.25 5.01 13.19
CA ALA A 296 -8.09 3.57 13.04
C ALA A 296 -8.32 2.83 14.36
N GLY A 297 -7.74 3.32 15.46
CA GLY A 297 -7.90 2.75 16.80
C GLY A 297 -9.33 2.78 17.31
N ILE A 298 -10.13 3.80 16.96
CA ILE A 298 -11.55 3.87 17.37
C ILE A 298 -12.51 3.30 16.31
N ALA A 299 -12.01 2.79 15.19
CA ALA A 299 -12.79 2.08 14.18
C ALA A 299 -12.90 0.58 14.49
N LYS A 300 -11.77 -0.06 14.80
CA LYS A 300 -11.67 -1.51 15.06
C LYS A 300 -10.37 -1.84 15.79
N GLY A 301 -10.37 -2.91 16.61
CA GLY A 301 -9.20 -3.31 17.40
C GLY A 301 -7.92 -3.58 16.60
N ASN A 302 -8.02 -4.16 15.40
CA ASN A 302 -6.86 -4.35 14.51
C ASN A 302 -6.31 -3.05 13.90
N GLY A 303 -7.01 -1.92 14.09
CA GLY A 303 -6.49 -0.58 13.77
C GLY A 303 -5.33 -0.17 14.67
N LEU A 304 -5.19 -0.74 15.87
CA LEU A 304 -4.10 -0.43 16.81
C LEU A 304 -2.72 -0.89 16.30
N VAL A 305 -2.68 -1.85 15.38
CA VAL A 305 -1.43 -2.43 14.84
C VAL A 305 -0.57 -1.36 14.15
N VAL A 306 -1.19 -0.42 13.42
CA VAL A 306 -0.43 0.66 12.77
C VAL A 306 0.24 1.61 13.76
N SER A 307 -0.38 1.84 14.93
CA SER A 307 0.19 2.67 15.99
C SER A 307 1.42 2.03 16.62
N ILE A 308 1.41 0.70 16.77
CA ILE A 308 2.59 -0.05 17.20
C ILE A 308 3.72 0.13 16.18
N ALA A 309 3.42 0.06 14.88
CA ALA A 309 4.42 0.28 13.83
C ALA A 309 5.01 1.71 13.88
N ILE A 310 4.18 2.74 14.08
CA ILE A 310 4.64 4.13 14.26
C ILE A 310 5.60 4.24 15.44
N VAL A 311 5.21 3.70 16.61
CA VAL A 311 6.02 3.75 17.83
C VAL A 311 7.33 3.01 17.63
N CYS A 312 7.32 1.81 17.05
CA CYS A 312 8.53 1.03 16.77
C CYS A 312 9.50 1.80 15.86
N VAL A 313 9.00 2.43 14.79
CA VAL A 313 9.86 3.20 13.87
C VAL A 313 10.39 4.46 14.54
N LEU A 314 9.55 5.21 15.27
CA LEU A 314 10.01 6.40 15.99
C LEU A 314 11.05 6.05 17.05
N ALA A 315 10.84 4.97 17.82
CA ALA A 315 11.82 4.47 18.78
C ALA A 315 13.14 4.07 18.10
N ALA A 316 13.07 3.35 16.98
CA ALA A 316 14.26 2.98 16.19
C ALA A 316 15.03 4.24 15.72
N LEU A 317 14.33 5.29 15.30
CA LEU A 317 14.93 6.56 14.87
C LEU A 317 15.50 7.39 16.04
N VAL A 318 14.93 7.31 17.24
CA VAL A 318 15.51 7.94 18.45
C VAL A 318 16.82 7.25 18.82
N LEU A 319 16.80 5.91 18.86
CA LEU A 319 17.96 5.11 19.20
C LEU A 319 19.06 5.28 18.14
N ARG A 320 18.68 5.24 16.86
CA ARG A 320 19.59 5.27 15.71
C ARG A 320 19.12 6.27 14.65
N PRO A 321 19.34 7.58 14.88
CA PRO A 321 19.02 8.59 13.89
C PRO A 321 19.89 8.37 12.64
N PRO A 322 19.31 8.39 11.43
CA PRO A 322 20.09 8.33 10.19
C PRO A 322 20.99 9.57 10.09
N ARG A 323 22.25 9.39 9.65
CA ARG A 323 23.22 10.49 9.51
C ARG A 323 22.70 11.63 8.61
N ASP A 324 22.04 11.26 7.51
CA ASP A 324 21.47 12.20 6.53
C ASP A 324 19.92 12.22 6.59
N GLY A 325 19.34 11.78 7.70
CA GLY A 325 17.89 11.71 7.88
C GLY A 325 17.26 13.08 8.10
N VAL A 326 16.04 13.27 7.58
CA VAL A 326 15.27 14.52 7.78
C VAL A 326 14.82 14.71 9.23
N LEU A 327 14.82 13.63 10.02
CA LEU A 327 14.43 13.59 11.43
C LEU A 327 15.65 13.35 12.33
N GLY A 328 16.16 14.43 12.94
CA GLY A 328 17.20 14.34 13.99
C GLY A 328 16.62 13.87 15.33
N ARG A 329 17.46 13.25 16.18
CA ARG A 329 17.06 12.59 17.45
C ARG A 329 16.11 13.41 18.33
N ARG A 330 16.43 14.68 18.60
CA ARG A 330 15.59 15.55 19.46
C ARG A 330 14.20 15.77 18.87
N ARG A 331 14.13 16.01 17.56
CA ARG A 331 12.87 16.23 16.84
C ARG A 331 12.05 14.94 16.79
N THR A 332 12.69 13.80 16.53
CA THR A 332 12.05 12.48 16.58
C THR A 332 11.47 12.19 17.96
N LEU A 333 12.21 12.49 19.03
CA LEU A 333 11.73 12.33 20.40
C LEU A 333 10.50 13.19 20.68
N GLY A 334 10.50 14.46 20.26
CA GLY A 334 9.35 15.34 20.38
C GLY A 334 8.11 14.79 19.66
N PHE A 335 8.26 14.30 18.43
CA PHE A 335 7.16 13.64 17.70
C PHE A 335 6.70 12.35 18.37
N ALA A 336 7.61 11.53 18.91
CA ALA A 336 7.27 10.31 19.63
C ALA A 336 6.43 10.60 20.88
N ILE A 337 6.85 11.58 21.69
CA ILE A 337 6.10 12.01 22.88
C ILE A 337 4.73 12.56 22.46
N MET A 338 4.68 13.43 21.45
CA MET A 338 3.43 14.01 20.97
C MET A 338 2.46 12.94 20.46
N PHE A 339 2.94 11.94 19.72
CA PHE A 339 2.14 10.82 19.27
C PHE A 339 1.59 10.02 20.45
N LEU A 340 2.44 9.62 21.39
CA LEU A 340 2.06 8.81 22.55
C LEU A 340 1.04 9.55 23.43
N VAL A 341 1.29 10.82 23.76
CA VAL A 341 0.37 11.62 24.58
C VAL A 341 -0.99 11.75 23.88
N THR A 342 -1.00 12.12 22.60
CA THR A 342 -2.26 12.28 21.84
C THR A 342 -3.00 10.95 21.78
N PHE A 343 -2.32 9.88 21.37
CA PHE A 343 -2.94 8.57 21.17
C PHE A 343 -3.47 7.97 22.49
N SER A 344 -2.69 8.04 23.57
CA SER A 344 -3.08 7.55 24.90
C SER A 344 -4.16 8.40 25.56
N ALA A 345 -4.25 9.70 25.26
CA ALA A 345 -5.34 10.54 25.75
C ALA A 345 -6.65 10.31 25.01
N THR A 346 -6.61 9.99 23.71
CA THR A 346 -7.83 9.90 22.88
C THR A 346 -8.35 8.49 22.72
N VAL A 347 -7.51 7.53 22.32
CA VAL A 347 -7.98 6.20 21.87
C VAL A 347 -8.58 5.39 23.01
N PRO A 348 -7.96 5.31 24.23
CA PRO A 348 -8.55 4.56 25.32
C PRO A 348 -9.94 5.04 25.76
N VAL A 349 -10.19 6.35 25.66
CA VAL A 349 -11.45 6.98 26.03
C VAL A 349 -12.48 6.82 24.90
N LEU A 350 -12.15 7.30 23.69
CA LEU A 350 -13.09 7.31 22.56
C LEU A 350 -13.36 5.93 21.98
N GLY A 351 -12.44 4.98 22.15
CA GLY A 351 -12.61 3.58 21.76
C GLY A 351 -13.20 2.68 22.84
N GLU A 352 -13.54 3.25 24.02
CA GLU A 352 -14.07 2.56 25.21
C GLU A 352 -13.14 1.49 25.79
N TYR A 353 -11.86 1.45 25.40
CA TYR A 353 -10.89 0.47 25.91
C TYR A 353 -10.65 0.59 27.41
N TRP A 354 -10.65 1.81 27.95
CA TRP A 354 -10.48 2.05 29.39
C TRP A 354 -11.69 1.52 30.19
N SER A 355 -12.90 1.86 29.74
CA SER A 355 -14.14 1.36 30.35
C SER A 355 -14.22 -0.16 30.34
N LYS A 356 -13.79 -0.81 29.24
CA LYS A 356 -13.75 -2.28 29.14
C LYS A 356 -12.74 -2.89 30.11
N TYR A 357 -11.58 -2.27 30.26
CA TYR A 357 -10.58 -2.71 31.21
C TYR A 357 -11.11 -2.66 32.65
N GLU A 358 -11.79 -1.58 33.04
CA GLU A 358 -12.40 -1.46 34.38
C GLU A 358 -13.48 -2.52 34.63
N GLN A 359 -14.29 -2.84 33.62
CA GLN A 359 -15.40 -3.79 33.76
C GLN A 359 -14.98 -5.27 33.67
N GLN A 360 -14.01 -5.58 32.81
CA GLN A 360 -13.70 -6.97 32.41
C GLN A 360 -12.25 -7.38 32.71
N GLY A 361 -11.41 -6.46 33.20
CA GLY A 361 -9.97 -6.69 33.41
C GLY A 361 -9.15 -6.77 32.12
N THR A 362 -9.77 -6.53 30.96
CA THR A 362 -9.13 -6.52 29.64
C THR A 362 -9.67 -5.35 28.82
N PRO A 363 -8.82 -4.59 28.10
CA PRO A 363 -9.30 -3.55 27.20
C PRO A 363 -9.93 -4.14 25.93
N PHE A 364 -9.69 -5.42 25.66
CA PHE A 364 -10.15 -6.12 24.47
C PHE A 364 -11.27 -7.08 24.82
N ALA A 365 -12.49 -6.69 24.49
CA ALA A 365 -13.65 -7.56 24.46
C ALA A 365 -13.73 -8.28 23.10
N VAL A 366 -14.14 -9.53 23.12
CA VAL A 366 -14.40 -10.35 21.93
C VAL A 366 -15.64 -11.22 22.20
N ASN A 367 -16.45 -11.45 21.17
CA ASN A 367 -17.66 -12.29 21.24
C ASN A 367 -17.38 -13.80 21.25
N GLN A 368 -16.11 -14.21 21.27
CA GLN A 368 -15.69 -15.60 21.29
C GLN A 368 -14.64 -15.80 22.39
N ALA A 369 -14.77 -16.89 23.15
CA ALA A 369 -13.76 -17.27 24.13
C ALA A 369 -12.49 -17.77 23.41
N PRO A 370 -11.28 -17.43 23.91
CA PRO A 370 -10.04 -18.04 23.42
C PRO A 370 -10.07 -19.56 23.53
N ALA A 371 -9.46 -20.24 22.56
CA ALA A 371 -9.32 -21.69 22.58
C ALA A 371 -8.01 -22.11 23.28
N PRO A 372 -7.92 -23.36 23.81
CA PRO A 372 -6.65 -23.89 24.30
C PRO A 372 -5.57 -23.83 23.20
N PRO A 373 -4.30 -23.51 23.52
CA PRO A 373 -3.24 -23.42 22.53
C PRO A 373 -3.10 -24.70 21.69
N PRO A 374 -2.89 -24.59 20.36
CA PRO A 374 -2.70 -25.77 19.52
C PRO A 374 -1.36 -26.46 19.83
N GLN A 375 -1.35 -27.79 19.76
CA GLN A 375 -0.10 -28.56 19.87
C GLN A 375 0.72 -28.45 18.58
N LEU A 376 2.02 -28.81 18.64
CA LEU A 376 2.92 -28.67 17.50
C LEU A 376 2.47 -29.51 16.29
N ALA A 377 2.35 -30.83 16.46
CA ALA A 377 2.00 -31.77 15.39
C ALA A 377 0.62 -32.40 15.59
N THR A 378 0.28 -32.78 16.82
CA THR A 378 -0.98 -33.43 17.17
C THR A 378 -2.17 -32.50 16.92
N LYS A 379 -3.15 -32.99 16.15
CA LYS A 379 -4.37 -32.23 15.87
C LYS A 379 -5.28 -32.25 17.09
N SER A 380 -5.81 -31.07 17.40
CA SER A 380 -6.92 -30.90 18.34
C SER A 380 -7.97 -30.03 17.67
N TYR A 381 -9.22 -30.13 18.12
CA TYR A 381 -10.36 -29.53 17.42
C TYR A 381 -11.12 -28.57 18.33
N VAL A 382 -11.66 -27.53 17.71
CA VAL A 382 -12.62 -26.59 18.30
C VAL A 382 -13.94 -26.70 17.53
N ARG A 383 -15.00 -26.01 17.98
CA ARG A 383 -16.34 -26.12 17.38
C ARG A 383 -16.36 -26.01 15.85
N ARG A 384 -15.67 -25.01 15.26
CA ARG A 384 -15.52 -24.91 13.80
C ARG A 384 -14.03 -24.89 13.47
N PRO A 385 -13.44 -26.03 13.07
CA PRO A 385 -11.99 -26.16 13.00
C PRO A 385 -11.33 -25.17 12.01
N GLY A 386 -10.49 -24.28 12.55
CA GLY A 386 -9.43 -23.58 11.84
C GLY A 386 -8.09 -24.20 12.20
N VAL A 387 -7.31 -23.57 13.07
CA VAL A 387 -5.98 -24.08 13.47
C VAL A 387 -6.11 -25.33 14.35
N THR A 388 -5.81 -26.51 13.77
CA THR A 388 -5.87 -27.80 14.49
C THR A 388 -4.54 -28.20 15.13
N SER A 389 -3.41 -27.86 14.50
CA SER A 389 -2.05 -27.94 15.05
C SER A 389 -1.18 -26.83 14.46
N VAL A 390 -0.02 -26.56 15.06
CA VAL A 390 0.89 -25.51 14.56
C VAL A 390 1.39 -25.86 13.15
N LEU A 391 1.82 -27.11 12.92
CA LEU A 391 2.32 -27.55 11.63
C LEU A 391 1.25 -27.51 10.53
N ASP A 392 0.04 -28.02 10.83
CA ASP A 392 -1.06 -28.01 9.86
C ASP A 392 -1.54 -26.58 9.56
N GLY A 393 -1.64 -25.73 10.59
CA GLY A 393 -2.17 -24.38 10.47
C GLY A 393 -1.25 -23.38 9.79
N PHE A 394 0.03 -23.35 10.15
CA PHE A 394 0.94 -22.27 9.79
C PHE A 394 2.00 -22.64 8.76
N PHE A 395 2.14 -23.92 8.42
CA PHE A 395 3.19 -24.42 7.51
C PHE A 395 2.64 -25.19 6.32
N THR A 396 1.34 -25.10 6.04
CA THR A 396 0.74 -25.73 4.86
C THR A 396 0.03 -24.70 3.97
N LEU A 397 0.04 -24.95 2.66
CA LEU A 397 -0.83 -24.31 1.67
C LEU A 397 -1.45 -25.44 0.84
N LYS A 398 -2.71 -25.79 1.11
CA LYS A 398 -3.37 -26.97 0.56
C LYS A 398 -4.04 -26.65 -0.79
N LEU A 399 -3.25 -26.15 -1.76
CA LEU A 399 -3.75 -25.66 -3.04
C LEU A 399 -4.54 -26.72 -3.83
N ILE A 400 -4.09 -27.98 -3.82
CA ILE A 400 -4.79 -29.06 -4.54
C ILE A 400 -6.21 -29.27 -3.98
N ASP A 401 -6.37 -29.23 -2.66
CA ASP A 401 -7.69 -29.35 -2.02
C ASP A 401 -8.57 -28.15 -2.34
N MET A 402 -7.99 -26.93 -2.39
CA MET A 402 -8.71 -25.74 -2.83
C MET A 402 -9.14 -25.83 -4.30
N LEU A 403 -8.35 -26.45 -5.17
CA LEU A 403 -8.76 -26.66 -6.57
C LEU A 403 -9.85 -27.72 -6.70
N ARG A 404 -9.92 -28.70 -5.80
CA ARG A 404 -11.01 -29.68 -5.76
C ARG A 404 -12.31 -29.01 -5.31
N GLU A 405 -12.27 -28.31 -4.18
CA GLU A 405 -13.41 -27.60 -3.59
C GLU A 405 -13.07 -26.11 -3.40
N PRO A 406 -13.28 -25.25 -4.42
CA PRO A 406 -12.81 -23.85 -4.41
C PRO A 406 -13.64 -22.89 -3.58
N ILE A 407 -14.58 -23.40 -2.78
CA ILE A 407 -15.48 -22.64 -1.92
C ILE A 407 -15.47 -23.30 -0.55
N VAL A 408 -15.20 -22.50 0.48
CA VAL A 408 -15.18 -22.99 1.86
C VAL A 408 -16.61 -23.20 2.34
N THR A 409 -16.86 -24.35 2.94
CA THR A 409 -18.14 -24.58 3.64
C THR A 409 -18.10 -23.84 5.00
N ILE A 410 -19.24 -23.55 5.64
CA ILE A 410 -19.29 -22.86 6.95
C ILE A 410 -19.66 -23.81 8.09
N GLY A 411 -20.23 -24.97 7.74
CA GLY A 411 -20.68 -26.01 8.68
C GLY A 411 -19.59 -26.52 9.62
N VAL A 412 -20.04 -27.08 10.75
CA VAL A 412 -19.20 -27.69 11.80
C VAL A 412 -18.50 -28.95 11.29
N GLU A 413 -19.22 -29.76 10.51
CA GLU A 413 -18.76 -31.02 9.94
C GLU A 413 -18.62 -30.93 8.41
N GLY A 414 -18.02 -31.95 7.79
CA GLY A 414 -17.88 -32.02 6.34
C GLY A 414 -17.07 -30.87 5.73
N TYR A 415 -16.10 -30.34 6.48
CA TYR A 415 -15.30 -29.22 6.03
C TYR A 415 -14.11 -29.63 5.17
N PRO A 416 -13.71 -28.80 4.18
CA PRO A 416 -12.56 -29.11 3.34
C PRO A 416 -11.25 -29.09 4.15
N PRO A 417 -10.28 -29.98 3.87
CA PRO A 417 -9.03 -30.06 4.60
C PRO A 417 -8.22 -28.76 4.64
N TYR A 418 -8.36 -27.89 3.63
CA TYR A 418 -7.65 -26.61 3.56
C TYR A 418 -8.17 -25.56 4.54
N ARG A 419 -9.37 -25.72 5.11
CA ARG A 419 -9.92 -24.79 6.11
C ARG A 419 -9.02 -24.68 7.34
N THR A 420 -8.23 -25.71 7.60
CA THR A 420 -7.32 -25.72 8.75
C THR A 420 -5.99 -25.04 8.50
N SER A 421 -5.69 -24.64 7.27
CA SER A 421 -4.50 -23.89 6.88
C SER A 421 -4.80 -22.40 6.87
N VAL A 422 -4.02 -21.62 7.63
CA VAL A 422 -4.13 -20.17 7.64
C VAL A 422 -3.86 -19.60 6.26
N TRP A 423 -2.81 -20.07 5.58
CA TRP A 423 -2.44 -19.56 4.27
C TRP A 423 -3.45 -19.93 3.19
N SER A 424 -4.08 -21.10 3.26
CA SER A 424 -5.16 -21.46 2.34
C SER A 424 -6.38 -20.55 2.49
N LEU A 425 -6.81 -20.27 3.73
CA LEU A 425 -7.93 -19.36 3.97
C LEU A 425 -7.60 -17.94 3.49
N LEU A 426 -6.46 -17.38 3.90
CA LEU A 426 -6.05 -16.04 3.48
C LEU A 426 -5.89 -15.92 1.96
N TYR A 427 -5.36 -16.95 1.30
CA TYR A 427 -5.21 -16.99 -0.15
C TYR A 427 -6.56 -17.04 -0.87
N GLY A 428 -7.44 -17.98 -0.47
CA GLY A 428 -8.75 -18.14 -1.07
C GLY A 428 -9.62 -16.89 -0.91
N GLU A 429 -9.68 -16.37 0.32
CA GLU A 429 -10.39 -15.13 0.65
C GLU A 429 -9.91 -13.94 -0.16
N THR A 430 -8.59 -13.85 -0.42
CA THR A 430 -8.04 -12.74 -1.19
C THR A 430 -8.54 -12.76 -2.62
N HIS A 431 -8.67 -13.95 -3.21
CA HIS A 431 -8.74 -14.10 -4.65
C HIS A 431 -10.17 -14.21 -5.17
N SER A 432 -11.14 -14.75 -4.43
CA SER A 432 -12.53 -14.85 -4.90
C SER A 432 -13.54 -14.37 -3.87
N VAL A 433 -14.55 -13.64 -4.34
CA VAL A 433 -15.69 -13.22 -3.51
C VAL A 433 -16.60 -14.39 -3.12
N HIS A 434 -16.62 -15.43 -3.94
CA HIS A 434 -17.40 -16.65 -3.69
C HIS A 434 -16.69 -17.64 -2.76
N PHE A 435 -15.40 -17.43 -2.47
CA PHE A 435 -14.63 -18.37 -1.64
C PHE A 435 -15.26 -18.58 -0.27
N ASP A 436 -15.73 -17.51 0.38
CA ASP A 436 -16.30 -17.56 1.73
C ASP A 436 -17.73 -18.09 1.79
N ALA A 437 -18.45 -18.02 0.66
CA ALA A 437 -19.88 -18.31 0.58
C ALA A 437 -20.72 -17.59 1.66
N TRP A 438 -20.37 -16.35 2.00
CA TRP A 438 -21.05 -15.61 3.07
C TRP A 438 -21.12 -14.09 2.78
N PRO A 439 -22.22 -13.38 3.15
CA PRO A 439 -23.45 -13.84 3.84
C PRO A 439 -24.23 -14.89 3.05
N PRO A 440 -25.23 -15.60 3.64
CA PRO A 440 -25.88 -16.75 2.99
C PRO A 440 -26.37 -16.51 1.56
N GLY A 441 -26.82 -15.28 1.26
CA GLY A 441 -27.25 -14.91 -0.11
C GLY A 441 -26.13 -14.92 -1.15
N TRP A 442 -24.86 -14.90 -0.74
CA TRP A 442 -23.68 -14.92 -1.60
C TRP A 442 -23.19 -16.34 -1.89
N GLU A 443 -23.74 -17.37 -1.23
CA GLU A 443 -23.37 -18.75 -1.51
C GLU A 443 -23.80 -19.13 -2.93
N SER A 444 -22.88 -19.69 -3.72
CA SER A 444 -23.16 -20.17 -5.07
C SER A 444 -22.21 -21.29 -5.44
N ARG A 445 -22.78 -22.46 -5.75
CA ARG A 445 -22.01 -23.66 -6.11
C ARG A 445 -22.24 -24.07 -7.56
N THR A 446 -22.68 -23.14 -8.41
CA THR A 446 -22.88 -23.40 -9.83
C THR A 446 -21.56 -23.78 -10.51
N THR A 447 -21.63 -24.62 -11.54
CA THR A 447 -20.44 -25.07 -12.29
C THR A 447 -19.59 -23.91 -12.82
N PRO A 448 -20.16 -22.82 -13.40
CA PRO A 448 -19.38 -21.67 -13.84
C PRO A 448 -18.60 -20.97 -12.72
N VAL A 449 -19.24 -20.73 -11.56
CA VAL A 449 -18.60 -20.08 -10.40
C VAL A 449 -17.43 -20.92 -9.89
N GLN A 450 -17.61 -22.23 -9.76
CA GLN A 450 -16.51 -23.09 -9.29
C GLN A 450 -15.34 -23.15 -10.30
N TRP A 451 -15.60 -23.22 -11.60
CA TRP A 451 -14.54 -23.18 -12.62
C TRP A 451 -13.78 -21.85 -12.61
N LEU A 452 -14.51 -20.73 -12.52
CA LEU A 452 -13.89 -19.41 -12.42
C LEU A 452 -13.02 -19.29 -11.17
N ALA A 453 -13.51 -19.74 -10.01
CA ALA A 453 -12.76 -19.74 -8.76
C ALA A 453 -11.45 -20.54 -8.88
N ARG A 454 -11.47 -21.73 -9.52
CA ARG A 454 -10.24 -22.51 -9.80
C ARG A 454 -9.27 -21.74 -10.68
N MET A 455 -9.75 -21.11 -11.75
CA MET A 455 -8.90 -20.30 -12.64
C MET A 455 -8.28 -19.12 -11.91
N ILE A 456 -9.06 -18.42 -11.08
CA ILE A 456 -8.61 -17.33 -10.23
C ILE A 456 -7.53 -17.79 -9.26
N LEU A 457 -7.73 -18.93 -8.59
CA LEU A 457 -6.74 -19.51 -7.67
C LEU A 457 -5.43 -19.88 -8.38
N LEU A 458 -5.45 -20.26 -9.65
CA LEU A 458 -4.23 -20.52 -10.43
C LEU A 458 -3.56 -19.23 -10.92
N LEU A 459 -4.35 -18.30 -11.46
CA LEU A 459 -3.86 -17.01 -11.94
C LEU A 459 -3.25 -16.17 -10.80
N GLY A 460 -3.80 -16.29 -9.58
CA GLY A 460 -3.33 -15.62 -8.37
C GLY A 460 -1.93 -16.01 -7.89
N LEU A 461 -1.39 -17.16 -8.32
CA LEU A 461 -0.12 -17.67 -7.81
C LEU A 461 1.06 -16.74 -8.13
N ILE A 462 1.10 -16.20 -9.35
CA ILE A 462 2.22 -15.33 -9.77
C ILE A 462 2.19 -13.99 -9.01
N PRO A 463 1.07 -13.23 -8.97
CA PRO A 463 1.04 -11.96 -8.25
C PRO A 463 1.22 -12.14 -6.75
N THR A 464 0.70 -13.22 -6.16
CA THR A 464 0.91 -13.55 -4.74
C THR A 464 2.35 -13.94 -4.46
N GLY A 465 3.01 -14.70 -5.35
CA GLY A 465 4.43 -14.98 -5.26
C GLY A 465 5.28 -13.71 -5.29
N VAL A 466 4.97 -12.77 -6.18
CA VAL A 466 5.60 -11.44 -6.24
C VAL A 466 5.39 -10.67 -4.94
N LEU A 467 4.17 -10.65 -4.39
CA LEU A 467 3.88 -10.02 -3.10
C LEU A 467 4.73 -10.63 -1.97
N VAL A 468 4.76 -11.96 -1.85
CA VAL A 468 5.48 -12.68 -0.79
C VAL A 468 6.99 -12.45 -0.89
N MET A 469 7.56 -12.56 -2.09
CA MET A 469 8.98 -12.25 -2.30
C MET A 469 9.31 -10.79 -1.96
N GLY A 470 8.45 -9.86 -2.36
CA GLY A 470 8.59 -8.44 -2.04
C GLY A 470 8.53 -8.16 -0.53
N PHE A 471 7.62 -8.84 0.18
CA PHE A 471 7.50 -8.76 1.64
C PHE A 471 8.78 -9.25 2.33
N PHE A 472 9.25 -10.46 2.01
CA PHE A 472 10.46 -11.02 2.63
C PHE A 472 11.72 -10.21 2.31
N ARG A 473 11.82 -9.66 1.09
CA ARG A 473 12.95 -8.80 0.72
C ARG A 473 12.98 -7.49 1.49
N GLN A 474 11.81 -6.88 1.73
CA GLN A 474 11.72 -5.69 2.58
C GLN A 474 12.00 -6.01 4.05
N LEU A 475 11.48 -7.12 4.56
CA LEU A 475 11.76 -7.60 5.92
C LEU A 475 13.26 -7.85 6.11
N TRP A 476 13.91 -8.53 5.16
CA TRP A 476 15.34 -8.78 5.18
C TRP A 476 16.14 -7.48 5.16
N ALA A 477 15.76 -6.51 4.31
CA ALA A 477 16.43 -5.21 4.26
C ALA A 477 16.26 -4.43 5.57
N ALA A 478 15.08 -4.49 6.19
CA ALA A 478 14.81 -3.90 7.50
C ALA A 478 15.67 -4.56 8.60
N ALA A 479 15.74 -5.90 8.61
CA ALA A 479 16.58 -6.65 9.54
C ALA A 479 18.08 -6.29 9.38
N ARG A 480 18.58 -6.19 8.14
CA ARG A 480 19.96 -5.75 7.88
C ARG A 480 20.22 -4.33 8.35
N TRP A 481 19.28 -3.41 8.15
CA TRP A 481 19.39 -2.04 8.67
C TRP A 481 19.51 -2.03 10.21
N VAL A 482 18.78 -2.90 10.90
CA VAL A 482 18.88 -3.07 12.36
C VAL A 482 20.19 -3.72 12.78
N THR A 483 20.78 -4.64 12.02
CA THR A 483 21.96 -5.40 12.47
C THR A 483 23.31 -4.81 12.07
N THR A 484 23.48 -4.31 10.84
CA THR A 484 24.83 -4.12 10.28
C THR A 484 25.44 -2.72 10.47
N ARG A 485 24.74 -1.76 11.09
CA ARG A 485 25.18 -0.33 11.21
C ARG A 485 25.56 0.33 9.87
N VAL A 486 25.29 -0.30 8.73
CA VAL A 486 25.60 0.26 7.41
C VAL A 486 24.62 1.39 7.13
N SER A 487 25.15 2.61 7.12
CA SER A 487 24.41 3.82 6.77
C SER A 487 23.99 3.71 5.29
N GLY A 488 22.69 3.84 4.98
CA GLY A 488 22.18 3.89 3.60
C GLY A 488 21.47 2.65 3.05
N ALA A 489 21.35 1.55 3.81
CA ALA A 489 20.84 0.28 3.27
C ALA A 489 19.31 0.24 2.99
N LEU A 490 18.49 1.06 3.67
CA LEU A 490 17.04 1.10 3.45
C LEU A 490 16.48 2.49 3.81
N PRO A 491 15.72 3.16 2.92
CA PRO A 491 14.98 4.37 3.27
C PRO A 491 14.02 4.13 4.45
N ILE A 492 13.92 5.07 5.38
CA ILE A 492 13.07 4.97 6.59
C ILE A 492 11.62 4.67 6.20
N GLN A 493 11.14 5.23 5.09
CA GLN A 493 9.81 4.95 4.58
C GLN A 493 9.60 3.46 4.31
N ARG A 494 10.61 2.77 3.75
CA ARG A 494 10.52 1.31 3.52
C ARG A 494 10.61 0.52 4.82
N LEU A 495 11.38 0.99 5.82
CA LEU A 495 11.34 0.39 7.16
C LEU A 495 9.93 0.48 7.76
N TYR A 496 9.28 1.65 7.64
CA TYR A 496 7.91 1.84 8.12
C TYR A 496 6.91 0.92 7.43
N LEU A 497 6.98 0.80 6.11
CA LEU A 497 6.12 -0.13 5.36
C LEU A 497 6.38 -1.59 5.77
N ALA A 498 7.64 -1.99 5.92
CA ALA A 498 8.00 -3.35 6.33
C ALA A 498 7.50 -3.69 7.75
N VAL A 499 7.70 -2.79 8.71
CA VAL A 499 7.23 -2.97 10.10
C VAL A 499 5.70 -3.02 10.15
N THR A 500 5.02 -2.16 9.37
CA THR A 500 3.56 -2.16 9.30
C THR A 500 3.02 -3.46 8.70
N ALA A 501 3.52 -3.89 7.54
CA ALA A 501 3.10 -5.15 6.91
C ALA A 501 3.35 -6.36 7.84
N THR A 502 4.53 -6.40 8.47
CA THR A 502 4.89 -7.47 9.42
C THR A 502 3.96 -7.49 10.62
N GLY A 503 3.60 -6.32 11.17
CA GLY A 503 2.67 -6.22 12.29
C GLY A 503 1.29 -6.80 11.96
N TYR A 504 0.78 -6.56 10.76
CA TYR A 504 -0.52 -7.09 10.34
C TYR A 504 -0.49 -8.58 10.01
N VAL A 505 0.61 -9.10 9.45
CA VAL A 505 0.81 -10.56 9.32
C VAL A 505 0.89 -11.18 10.72
N ALA A 506 1.69 -10.62 11.64
CA ALA A 506 1.80 -11.13 13.00
C ALA A 506 0.45 -11.10 13.72
N PHE A 507 -0.35 -10.05 13.55
CA PHE A 507 -1.69 -9.93 14.12
C PHE A 507 -2.59 -11.09 13.70
N VAL A 508 -2.73 -11.36 12.40
CA VAL A 508 -3.61 -12.45 11.95
C VAL A 508 -3.10 -13.82 12.41
N LEU A 509 -1.78 -14.05 12.41
CA LEU A 509 -1.20 -15.31 12.88
C LEU A 509 -1.45 -15.53 14.38
N LEU A 510 -1.24 -14.50 15.21
CA LEU A 510 -1.48 -14.57 16.65
C LEU A 510 -2.97 -14.70 16.98
N TYR A 511 -3.83 -14.00 16.24
CA TYR A 511 -5.27 -14.08 16.41
C TYR A 511 -5.80 -15.47 16.03
N SER A 512 -5.38 -16.02 14.88
CA SER A 512 -5.70 -17.39 14.48
C SER A 512 -5.16 -18.44 15.47
N TYR A 513 -3.96 -18.22 16.03
CA TYR A 513 -3.37 -19.11 17.05
C TYR A 513 -4.19 -19.14 18.33
N ARG A 514 -4.66 -17.97 18.80
CA ARG A 514 -5.42 -17.82 20.05
C ARG A 514 -6.86 -18.29 19.92
N MET A 515 -7.53 -17.97 18.82
CA MET A 515 -8.96 -18.22 18.64
C MET A 515 -9.24 -19.60 18.05
N ARG A 516 -8.38 -20.09 17.15
CA ARG A 516 -8.43 -21.39 16.48
C ARG A 516 -9.66 -21.71 15.64
N ASP A 517 -10.78 -21.03 15.82
CA ASP A 517 -11.95 -21.10 14.95
C ASP A 517 -11.57 -20.56 13.55
N PHE A 518 -12.04 -21.21 12.48
CA PHE A 518 -11.69 -20.78 11.12
C PHE A 518 -12.14 -19.34 10.83
N SER A 519 -13.25 -18.89 11.42
CA SER A 519 -13.76 -17.52 11.27
C SER A 519 -12.87 -16.46 11.93
N ALA A 520 -11.89 -16.87 12.74
CA ALA A 520 -10.85 -15.98 13.24
C ALA A 520 -9.69 -15.82 12.25
N THR A 521 -9.66 -16.59 11.16
CA THR A 521 -8.63 -16.48 10.13
C THR A 521 -9.23 -15.79 8.91
N LYS A 522 -9.10 -14.46 8.85
CA LYS A 522 -9.69 -13.67 7.77
C LYS A 522 -8.68 -12.69 7.18
N ILE A 523 -8.69 -12.53 5.85
CA ILE A 523 -7.80 -11.58 5.17
C ILE A 523 -8.14 -10.12 5.47
N ILE A 524 -9.40 -9.85 5.86
CA ILE A 524 -9.81 -8.50 6.29
C ILE A 524 -9.00 -7.98 7.49
N PHE A 525 -8.33 -8.85 8.25
CA PHE A 525 -7.41 -8.43 9.30
C PHE A 525 -6.07 -7.92 8.77
N VAL A 526 -5.70 -8.26 7.54
CA VAL A 526 -4.45 -7.87 6.87
C VAL A 526 -4.65 -6.66 5.97
N TYR A 527 -5.83 -6.51 5.38
CA TYR A 527 -6.18 -5.43 4.45
C TYR A 527 -6.02 -4.00 4.95
N PRO A 528 -6.07 -3.68 6.26
CA PRO A 528 -5.74 -2.33 6.69
C PRO A 528 -4.33 -1.91 6.28
N ALA A 529 -3.37 -2.84 6.20
CA ALA A 529 -2.03 -2.59 5.67
C ALA A 529 -1.92 -2.71 4.13
N MET A 530 -3.01 -2.63 3.38
CA MET A 530 -3.02 -2.80 1.92
C MET A 530 -2.00 -1.91 1.20
N LEU A 531 -1.77 -0.66 1.64
CA LEU A 531 -0.75 0.19 1.04
C LEU A 531 0.67 -0.36 1.22
N ALA A 532 0.99 -0.94 2.38
CA ALA A 532 2.28 -1.56 2.62
C ALA A 532 2.48 -2.80 1.73
N PHE A 533 1.46 -3.64 1.59
CA PHE A 533 1.49 -4.79 0.67
C PHE A 533 1.53 -4.38 -0.79
N ALA A 534 0.80 -3.34 -1.18
CA ALA A 534 0.87 -2.76 -2.53
C ALA A 534 2.28 -2.25 -2.84
N ALA A 535 2.98 -1.65 -1.87
CA ALA A 535 4.37 -1.28 -2.04
C ALA A 535 5.30 -2.51 -2.17
N CYS A 536 5.09 -3.57 -1.39
CA CYS A 536 5.79 -4.85 -1.56
C CYS A 536 5.66 -5.38 -2.99
N THR A 537 4.43 -5.45 -3.48
CA THR A 537 4.12 -5.89 -4.85
C THR A 537 4.74 -4.98 -5.87
N ALA A 538 4.58 -3.66 -5.76
CA ALA A 538 5.11 -2.70 -6.74
C ALA A 538 6.64 -2.78 -6.83
N PHE A 539 7.35 -2.74 -5.70
CA PHE A 539 8.81 -2.80 -5.72
C PHE A 539 9.35 -4.13 -6.22
N GLU A 540 8.67 -5.25 -5.95
CA GLU A 540 9.11 -6.57 -6.44
C GLU A 540 8.75 -6.76 -7.91
N LEU A 541 7.56 -6.38 -8.33
CA LEU A 541 7.11 -6.48 -9.71
C LEU A 541 8.02 -5.64 -10.62
N ASP A 542 8.37 -4.42 -10.22
CA ASP A 542 9.27 -3.56 -11.00
C ASP A 542 10.67 -4.17 -11.13
N ARG A 543 11.19 -4.71 -10.02
CA ARG A 543 12.48 -5.39 -9.98
C ARG A 543 12.49 -6.61 -10.90
N VAL A 544 11.52 -7.50 -10.76
CA VAL A 544 11.39 -8.71 -11.59
C VAL A 544 11.24 -8.32 -13.06
N ALA A 545 10.36 -7.37 -13.37
CA ALA A 545 10.16 -6.90 -14.74
C ALA A 545 11.42 -6.29 -15.37
N SER A 546 12.28 -5.65 -14.57
CA SER A 546 13.57 -5.11 -15.05
C SER A 546 14.64 -6.18 -15.26
N ALA A 547 14.56 -7.31 -14.54
CA ALA A 547 15.59 -8.34 -14.51
C ALA A 547 15.35 -9.49 -15.50
N VAL A 548 14.12 -9.70 -15.96
CA VAL A 548 13.74 -10.83 -16.82
C VAL A 548 13.69 -10.45 -18.31
N GLN A 549 13.76 -11.47 -19.17
CA GLN A 549 13.63 -11.29 -20.62
C GLN A 549 12.29 -10.63 -21.01
N PRO A 550 12.22 -9.87 -22.13
CA PRO A 550 11.00 -9.18 -22.55
C PRO A 550 9.77 -10.09 -22.74
N SER A 551 9.97 -11.35 -23.17
CA SER A 551 8.92 -12.37 -23.29
C SER A 551 8.31 -12.72 -21.93
N VAL A 552 9.15 -13.08 -20.95
CA VAL A 552 8.75 -13.39 -19.57
C VAL A 552 8.07 -12.20 -18.91
N ARG A 553 8.62 -10.99 -19.09
CA ARG A 553 8.01 -9.75 -18.60
C ARG A 553 6.58 -9.59 -19.14
N ARG A 554 6.37 -9.77 -20.45
CA ARG A 554 5.03 -9.70 -21.06
C ARG A 554 4.08 -10.74 -20.43
N LEU A 555 4.55 -11.96 -20.19
CA LEU A 555 3.75 -13.01 -19.56
C LEU A 555 3.33 -12.65 -18.13
N VAL A 556 4.22 -12.10 -17.31
CA VAL A 556 3.90 -11.67 -15.93
C VAL A 556 2.80 -10.60 -15.92
N PHE A 557 2.93 -9.57 -16.76
CA PHE A 557 1.90 -8.53 -16.87
C PHE A 557 0.60 -9.04 -17.50
N ALA A 558 0.66 -9.97 -18.46
CA ALA A 558 -0.52 -10.62 -19.03
C ALA A 558 -1.26 -11.47 -17.99
N ASN A 559 -0.54 -12.20 -17.13
CA ASN A 559 -1.13 -12.93 -16.01
C ASN A 559 -1.82 -11.98 -15.01
N CYS A 560 -1.19 -10.85 -14.66
CA CYS A 560 -1.82 -9.84 -13.80
C CYS A 560 -3.12 -9.30 -14.42
N ALA A 561 -3.10 -9.00 -15.73
CA ALA A 561 -4.28 -8.52 -16.45
C ALA A 561 -5.38 -9.59 -16.52
N ALA A 562 -5.03 -10.84 -16.83
CA ALA A 562 -5.96 -11.96 -16.86
C ALA A 562 -6.63 -12.19 -15.50
N LEU A 563 -5.85 -12.12 -14.40
CA LEU A 563 -6.39 -12.19 -13.04
C LEU A 563 -7.36 -11.05 -12.76
N CYS A 564 -7.03 -9.81 -13.14
CA CYS A 564 -7.92 -8.67 -12.97
C CYS A 564 -9.23 -8.82 -13.76
N CYS A 565 -9.17 -9.36 -14.98
CA CYS A 565 -10.38 -9.68 -15.74
C CYS A 565 -11.22 -10.75 -15.04
N ALA A 566 -10.58 -11.81 -14.54
CA ALA A 566 -11.27 -12.88 -13.80
C ALA A 566 -11.93 -12.35 -12.51
N TYR A 567 -11.27 -11.44 -11.79
CA TYR A 567 -11.86 -10.76 -10.63
C TYR A 567 -13.11 -9.96 -10.98
N VAL A 568 -13.09 -9.22 -12.09
CA VAL A 568 -14.26 -8.45 -12.55
C VAL A 568 -15.42 -9.40 -12.84
N ILE A 569 -15.16 -10.52 -13.53
CA ILE A 569 -16.18 -11.54 -13.82
C ILE A 569 -16.73 -12.14 -12.51
N ASP A 570 -15.86 -12.44 -11.55
CA ASP A 570 -16.24 -13.01 -10.25
C ASP A 570 -17.22 -12.10 -9.49
N VAL A 571 -16.95 -10.79 -9.48
CA VAL A 571 -17.84 -9.81 -8.87
C VAL A 571 -19.14 -9.63 -9.68
N LEU A 572 -19.07 -9.64 -11.01
CA LEU A 572 -20.27 -9.51 -11.86
C LEU A 572 -21.21 -10.70 -11.71
N LEU A 573 -20.69 -11.94 -11.59
CA LEU A 573 -21.51 -13.12 -11.32
C LEU A 573 -22.25 -13.02 -9.99
N LEU A 574 -21.59 -12.49 -8.95
CA LEU A 574 -22.25 -12.23 -7.67
C LEU A 574 -23.36 -11.18 -7.81
N ILE A 575 -23.10 -10.09 -8.55
CA ILE A 575 -24.10 -9.05 -8.80
C ILE A 575 -25.33 -9.64 -9.52
N GLU A 576 -25.11 -10.41 -10.59
CA GLU A 576 -26.17 -11.09 -11.33
C GLU A 576 -26.98 -12.02 -10.44
N GLN A 577 -26.30 -12.85 -9.64
CA GLN A 577 -26.93 -13.75 -8.68
C GLN A 577 -27.85 -12.98 -7.71
N LEU A 578 -27.38 -11.88 -7.13
CA LEU A 578 -28.16 -11.10 -6.18
C LEU A 578 -29.35 -10.39 -6.84
N ILE A 579 -29.23 -9.97 -8.11
CA ILE A 579 -30.36 -9.43 -8.88
C ILE A 579 -31.42 -10.51 -9.09
N VAL A 580 -31.03 -11.71 -9.53
CA VAL A 580 -31.97 -12.82 -9.73
C VAL A 580 -32.68 -13.20 -8.43
N GLN A 581 -31.93 -13.31 -7.32
CA GLN A 581 -32.52 -13.58 -6.01
C GLN A 581 -33.51 -12.50 -5.57
N HIS A 582 -33.24 -11.23 -5.90
CA HIS A 582 -34.16 -10.13 -5.60
C HIS A 582 -35.45 -10.25 -6.41
N LEU A 583 -35.35 -10.48 -7.72
CA LEU A 583 -36.49 -10.63 -8.63
C LEU A 583 -37.37 -11.85 -8.30
N GLN A 584 -36.80 -12.90 -7.70
CA GLN A 584 -37.56 -14.08 -7.26
C GLN A 584 -38.32 -13.85 -5.94
N ARG A 585 -37.96 -12.82 -5.17
CA ARG A 585 -38.58 -12.48 -3.87
C ARG A 585 -39.61 -11.36 -3.97
N SER A 586 -39.52 -10.51 -4.99
CA SER A 586 -40.50 -9.47 -5.36
C SER A 586 -41.64 -10.07 -6.17
#